data_AF-A0A3D3DV64-F1
#
_entry.id   AF-A0A3D3DV64-F1
#
_cell.length_a   1.000
_cell.length_b   1.000
_cell.length_c   1.000
_cell.angle_alpha   90.00
_cell.angle_beta   90.00
_cell.angle_gamma   90.00
#
_symmetry.space_group_name_H-M   'P 1'
#
loop_
_entity.id
_entity.type
_entity.pdbx_description
1 polymer ?
#
loop_
_entity_poly.entity_id
_entity_poly.type
_entity_poly.pdbx_seq_one_letter_code
_entity_poly.pdbx_strand_id
1 'polypeptide(L)'
;MRQILTILWDSYRLLMAKKLFWVALGLSVLLAVIYASVSIGRSEITIFFGAWSIELGDFFLFDEESASHLYLLLFSSVFVRFWLGGMAIALGLISVCSVFPDFMKAGSIDVVVSKPVSRVALFFTKYIGGLIFVGAQVLAFCVIVFLAI
;
A
#
# COMPACT_ATOMS: atom_id res chain seq x y z
N MET A 1 -20.05 -11.43 20.13
CA MET A 1 -18.73 -11.07 19.56
C MET A 1 -18.34 -11.90 18.34
N ARG A 2 -18.54 -13.24 18.34
CA ARG A 2 -18.19 -14.12 17.19
C ARG A 2 -18.80 -13.69 15.85
N GLN A 3 -20.06 -13.27 15.83
CA GLN A 3 -20.78 -12.89 14.60
C GLN A 3 -20.17 -11.67 13.88
N ILE A 4 -19.74 -10.64 14.63
CA ILE A 4 -19.11 -9.44 14.08
C ILE A 4 -17.75 -9.80 13.46
N LEU A 5 -16.96 -10.62 14.16
CA LEU A 5 -15.70 -11.16 13.66
C LEU A 5 -15.89 -11.99 12.39
N THR A 6 -16.95 -12.80 12.29
CA THR A 6 -17.23 -13.58 11.08
C THR A 6 -17.59 -12.68 9.90
N ILE A 7 -18.38 -11.63 10.13
CA ILE A 7 -18.75 -10.65 9.08
C ILE A 7 -17.51 -9.85 8.65
N LEU A 8 -16.64 -9.49 9.59
CA LEU A 8 -15.38 -8.80 9.30
C LEU A 8 -14.46 -9.70 8.47
N TRP A 9 -14.29 -10.97 8.89
CA TRP A 9 -13.46 -11.95 8.20
C TRP A 9 -13.97 -12.24 6.78
N ASP A 10 -15.28 -12.42 6.62
CA ASP A 10 -15.88 -12.65 5.31
C ASP A 10 -15.72 -11.42 4.40
N SER A 11 -15.85 -10.21 4.96
CA SER A 11 -15.58 -8.96 4.24
C SER A 11 -14.12 -8.86 3.82
N TYR A 12 -13.19 -9.16 4.72
CA TYR A 12 -11.75 -9.19 4.42
C TYR A 12 -11.43 -10.17 3.30
N ARG A 13 -11.97 -11.38 3.34
CA ARG A 13 -11.81 -12.40 2.29
C ARG A 13 -12.39 -11.93 0.95
N LEU A 14 -13.56 -11.29 0.96
CA LEU A 14 -14.18 -10.71 -0.23
C LEU A 14 -13.31 -9.62 -0.87
N LEU A 15 -12.68 -8.77 -0.05
CA LEU A 15 -11.76 -7.75 -0.54
C LEU A 15 -10.47 -8.38 -1.10
N MET A 16 -9.91 -9.38 -0.41
CA MET A 16 -8.71 -10.10 -0.87
C MET A 16 -8.95 -10.92 -2.15
N ALA A 17 -10.20 -11.34 -2.41
CA ALA A 17 -10.58 -12.04 -3.63
C ALA A 17 -10.69 -11.11 -4.86
N LYS A 18 -10.77 -9.79 -4.67
CA LYS A 18 -10.86 -8.86 -5.81
C LYS A 18 -9.50 -8.74 -6.50
N LYS A 19 -9.48 -8.89 -7.83
CA LYS A 19 -8.26 -8.67 -8.64
C LYS A 19 -7.64 -7.30 -8.42
N LEU A 20 -8.46 -6.26 -8.21
CA LEU A 20 -8.02 -4.90 -7.91
C LEU A 20 -7.10 -4.82 -6.68
N PHE A 21 -7.34 -5.64 -5.64
CA PHE A 21 -6.48 -5.72 -4.46
C PHE A 21 -5.06 -6.11 -4.83
N TRP A 22 -4.93 -7.23 -5.53
CA TRP A 22 -3.64 -7.79 -5.92
C TRP A 22 -2.89 -6.92 -6.91
N VAL A 23 -3.62 -6.23 -7.79
CA VAL A 23 -3.01 -5.25 -8.71
C VAL A 23 -2.45 -4.05 -7.95
N ALA A 24 -3.22 -3.46 -7.04
CA ALA A 24 -2.77 -2.29 -6.26
C ALA A 24 -1.61 -2.65 -5.32
N LEU A 25 -1.71 -3.79 -4.64
CA LEU A 25 -0.65 -4.29 -3.76
C LEU A 25 0.60 -4.66 -4.56
N GLY A 26 0.46 -5.42 -5.64
CA GLY A 26 1.58 -5.82 -6.49
C GLY A 26 2.32 -4.63 -7.09
N LEU A 27 1.59 -3.61 -7.56
CA LEU A 27 2.18 -2.39 -8.09
C LEU A 27 2.91 -1.56 -7.01
N SER A 28 2.35 -1.49 -5.80
CA SER A 28 3.00 -0.80 -4.67
C SER A 28 4.28 -1.52 -4.24
N VAL A 29 4.25 -2.86 -4.18
CA VAL A 29 5.42 -3.69 -3.87
C VAL A 29 6.47 -3.55 -4.96
N LEU A 30 6.09 -3.61 -6.23
CA LEU A 30 6.99 -3.47 -7.37
C LEU A 30 7.75 -2.14 -7.32
N LEU A 31 7.05 -1.04 -7.07
CA LEU A 31 7.70 0.27 -6.99
C LEU A 31 8.60 0.41 -5.77
N ALA A 32 8.20 -0.16 -4.62
CA ALA A 32 9.04 -0.20 -3.44
C ALA A 32 10.32 -1.03 -3.68
N VAL A 33 10.24 -2.13 -4.42
CA VAL A 33 11.41 -2.95 -4.81
C VAL A 33 12.30 -2.22 -5.82
N ILE A 34 11.73 -1.51 -6.79
CA ILE A 34 12.51 -0.67 -7.72
C ILE A 34 13.30 0.38 -6.94
N TYR A 35 12.66 1.03 -5.97
CA TYR A 35 13.33 2.00 -5.11
C TYR A 35 14.42 1.35 -4.24
N ALA A 36 14.12 0.22 -3.60
CA ALA A 36 15.10 -0.54 -2.81
C ALA A 36 16.30 -1.04 -3.65
N SER A 37 16.12 -1.19 -4.96
CA SER A 37 17.18 -1.60 -5.87
C SER A 37 18.14 -0.48 -6.24
N VAL A 38 17.80 0.79 -5.95
CA VAL A 38 18.64 1.96 -6.21
C VAL A 38 19.36 2.33 -4.92
N SER A 39 20.68 2.34 -4.94
CA SER A 39 21.54 2.84 -3.86
C SER A 39 22.44 3.95 -4.40
N ILE A 40 22.58 5.02 -3.63
CA ILE A 40 23.45 6.16 -3.98
C ILE A 40 24.65 6.11 -3.04
N GLY A 41 25.82 5.73 -3.57
CA GLY A 41 27.10 5.74 -2.86
C GLY A 41 27.86 7.05 -3.05
N ARG A 42 29.05 7.15 -2.43
CA ARG A 42 29.90 8.37 -2.42
C ARG A 42 30.32 8.88 -3.80
N SER A 43 30.49 7.99 -4.79
CA SER A 43 30.94 8.33 -6.16
C SER A 43 30.22 7.51 -7.24
N GLU A 44 29.29 6.64 -6.84
CA GLU A 44 28.63 5.71 -7.75
C GLU A 44 27.14 5.62 -7.43
N ILE A 45 26.31 5.75 -8.46
CA ILE A 45 24.91 5.33 -8.37
C ILE A 45 24.91 3.85 -8.74
N THR A 46 24.60 3.00 -7.76
CA THR A 46 24.43 1.57 -7.99
C THR A 46 22.97 1.26 -8.23
N ILE A 47 22.69 0.74 -9.42
CA ILE A 47 21.36 0.31 -9.84
C ILE A 47 21.35 -1.22 -9.78
N PHE A 48 20.24 -1.79 -9.30
CA PHE A 48 20.00 -3.24 -9.28
C PHE A 48 20.86 -4.00 -8.25
N PHE A 49 20.87 -3.54 -6.99
CA PHE A 49 21.66 -4.15 -5.90
C PHE A 49 23.17 -4.22 -6.19
N GLY A 50 23.70 -3.25 -6.93
CA GLY A 50 25.13 -3.19 -7.26
C GLY A 50 25.54 -3.87 -8.56
N ALA A 51 24.60 -4.31 -9.41
CA ALA A 51 24.95 -4.92 -10.70
C ALA A 51 25.42 -3.89 -11.74
N TRP A 52 24.93 -2.65 -11.70
CA TRP A 52 25.44 -1.55 -12.55
C TRP A 52 25.86 -0.38 -11.67
N SER A 53 27.15 -0.07 -11.69
CA SER A 53 27.72 1.16 -11.15
C SER A 53 27.90 2.17 -12.27
N ILE A 54 27.32 3.35 -12.11
CA ILE A 54 27.65 4.51 -12.92
C ILE A 54 28.62 5.34 -12.08
N GLU A 55 29.90 5.33 -12.45
CA GLU A 55 30.92 6.18 -11.85
C GLU A 55 30.65 7.64 -12.24
N LEU A 56 30.15 8.40 -11.28
CA LEU A 56 30.05 9.85 -11.38
C LEU A 56 31.46 10.36 -11.04
N GLY A 57 32.21 10.77 -12.05
CA GLY A 57 33.60 11.23 -11.88
C GLY A 57 33.74 12.30 -10.79
N ASP A 58 34.98 12.43 -10.27
CA ASP A 58 35.51 13.23 -9.13
C ASP A 58 34.92 14.63 -8.83
N PHE A 59 34.01 15.15 -9.66
CA PHE A 59 33.31 16.42 -9.45
C PHE A 59 32.26 16.37 -8.33
N PHE A 60 31.72 15.18 -8.01
CA PHE A 60 30.68 14.98 -7.00
C PHE A 60 31.12 14.00 -5.91
N LEU A 61 32.12 14.39 -5.11
CA LEU A 61 32.43 13.70 -3.86
C LEU A 61 31.39 14.07 -2.80
N PHE A 62 30.29 13.32 -2.76
CA PHE A 62 29.30 13.48 -1.70
C PHE A 62 29.83 12.83 -0.43
N ASP A 63 29.80 13.59 0.67
CA ASP A 63 30.04 13.01 1.99
C ASP A 63 28.98 11.94 2.30
N GLU A 64 29.33 10.92 3.08
CA GLU A 64 28.47 9.74 3.33
C GLU A 64 27.12 10.16 3.95
N GLU A 65 27.15 11.20 4.77
CA GLU A 65 25.98 11.81 5.38
C GLU A 65 25.09 12.53 4.34
N SER A 66 25.71 13.22 3.37
CA SER A 66 25.00 13.97 2.33
C SER A 66 24.34 13.04 1.30
N ALA A 67 24.98 11.93 0.93
CA ALA A 67 24.41 10.92 0.03
C ALA A 67 23.14 10.29 0.62
N SER A 68 23.16 9.96 1.92
CA SER A 68 21.99 9.45 2.65
C SER A 68 20.85 10.47 2.71
N HIS A 69 21.16 11.74 2.99
CA HIS A 69 20.16 12.80 3.01
C HIS A 69 19.52 13.05 1.64
N LEU A 70 20.31 13.00 0.55
CA LEU A 70 19.79 13.12 -0.81
C LEU A 70 18.90 11.92 -1.19
N TYR A 71 19.27 10.71 -0.77
CA TYR A 71 18.46 9.51 -0.99
C TYR A 71 17.10 9.60 -0.28
N LEU A 72 17.10 10.02 0.99
CA LEU A 72 15.88 10.23 1.77
C LEU A 72 15.04 11.41 1.23
N LEU A 73 15.68 12.48 0.75
CA LEU A 73 14.99 13.62 0.13
C LEU A 73 14.32 13.24 -1.18
N LEU A 74 15.01 12.52 -2.06
CA LEU A 74 14.43 12.04 -3.33
C LEU A 74 13.24 11.12 -3.05
N PHE A 75 13.37 10.24 -2.06
CA PHE A 75 12.30 9.35 -1.63
C PHE A 75 11.07 10.09 -1.08
N SER A 76 11.29 10.98 -0.11
CA SER A 76 10.20 11.72 0.54
C SER A 76 9.50 12.67 -0.43
N SER A 77 10.27 13.39 -1.24
CA SER A 77 9.73 14.41 -2.15
C SER A 77 9.07 13.85 -3.40
N VAL A 78 9.59 12.75 -3.96
CA VAL A 78 9.09 12.16 -5.22
C VAL A 78 8.25 10.94 -4.93
N PHE A 79 8.81 9.89 -4.33
CA PHE A 79 8.10 8.62 -4.16
C PHE A 79 6.94 8.73 -3.19
N VAL A 80 7.14 9.26 -1.98
CA VAL A 80 6.05 9.36 -0.99
C VAL A 80 4.96 10.31 -1.50
N ARG A 81 5.34 11.46 -2.05
CA ARG A 81 4.37 12.47 -2.49
C ARG A 81 3.59 12.06 -3.73
N PHE A 82 4.26 11.53 -4.76
CA PHE A 82 3.61 11.15 -6.03
C PHE A 82 2.93 9.78 -5.94
N TRP A 83 3.61 8.78 -5.36
CA TRP A 83 3.06 7.43 -5.23
C TRP A 83 2.06 7.35 -4.08
N LEU A 84 2.53 7.55 -2.84
CA LEU A 84 1.70 7.36 -1.65
C LEU A 84 0.59 8.42 -1.56
N GLY A 85 0.94 9.68 -1.79
CA GLY A 85 0.00 10.81 -1.72
C GLY A 85 -0.92 11.00 -2.93
N GLY A 86 -0.66 10.30 -4.04
CA GLY A 86 -1.44 10.42 -5.27
C GLY A 86 -2.02 9.09 -5.72
N MET A 87 -1.20 8.29 -6.39
CA MET A 87 -1.62 7.06 -7.07
C MET A 87 -2.19 6.01 -6.10
N ALA A 88 -1.55 5.81 -4.94
CA ALA A 88 -1.99 4.83 -3.95
C ALA A 88 -3.35 5.21 -3.35
N ILE A 89 -3.58 6.49 -3.05
CA ILE A 89 -4.88 6.99 -2.58
C ILE A 89 -5.95 6.79 -3.65
N ALA A 90 -5.67 7.11 -4.91
CA ALA A 90 -6.62 6.92 -6.00
C ALA A 90 -7.01 5.43 -6.16
N LEU A 91 -6.03 4.53 -6.15
CA LEU A 91 -6.26 3.08 -6.21
C LEU A 91 -7.03 2.56 -4.99
N GLY A 92 -6.71 3.07 -3.79
CA GLY A 92 -7.41 2.76 -2.55
C GLY A 92 -8.88 3.20 -2.62
N LEU A 93 -9.14 4.41 -3.10
CA LEU A 93 -10.49 4.94 -3.24
C LEU A 93 -11.33 4.13 -4.23
N ILE A 94 -10.78 3.80 -5.40
CA ILE A 94 -11.45 2.96 -6.41
C ILE A 94 -11.77 1.58 -5.83
N SER A 95 -10.85 1.01 -5.05
CA SER A 95 -11.03 -0.30 -4.45
C SER A 95 -12.12 -0.30 -3.37
N VAL A 96 -12.10 0.70 -2.48
CA VAL A 96 -13.05 0.80 -1.35
C VAL A 96 -14.43 1.29 -1.78
N CYS A 97 -14.53 2.12 -2.84
CA CYS A 97 -15.80 2.61 -3.38
C CYS A 97 -16.76 1.46 -3.72
N SER A 98 -16.23 0.30 -4.13
CA SER A 98 -17.02 -0.88 -4.47
C SER A 98 -17.56 -1.68 -3.27
N VAL A 99 -17.05 -1.44 -2.05
CA VAL A 99 -17.39 -2.25 -0.85
C VAL A 99 -18.84 -2.02 -0.40
N PHE A 100 -19.30 -0.77 -0.41
CA PHE A 100 -20.68 -0.41 -0.06
C PHE A 100 -21.72 -0.82 -1.12
N PRO A 101 -21.55 -0.52 -2.42
CA PRO A 101 -22.53 -0.93 -3.43
C PRO A 101 -22.63 -2.45 -3.56
N ASP A 102 -21.52 -3.20 -3.41
CA ASP A 102 -21.59 -4.67 -3.38
C ASP A 102 -22.35 -5.21 -2.18
N PHE A 103 -22.33 -4.50 -1.05
CA PHE A 103 -23.12 -4.86 0.12
C PHE A 103 -24.63 -4.64 -0.10
N MET A 104 -25.01 -3.60 -0.84
CA MET A 104 -26.41 -3.26 -1.12
C MET A 104 -27.05 -4.08 -2.26
N LYS A 105 -26.31 -4.97 -2.92
CA LYS A 105 -26.87 -5.84 -3.97
C LYS A 105 -27.92 -6.78 -3.40
N ALA A 106 -28.95 -7.07 -4.22
CA ALA A 106 -30.00 -8.03 -3.88
C ALA A 106 -29.38 -9.42 -3.63
N GLY A 107 -29.86 -10.13 -2.60
CA GLY A 107 -29.34 -11.43 -2.17
C GLY A 107 -28.26 -11.35 -1.08
N SER A 108 -27.31 -10.41 -1.13
CA SER A 108 -26.32 -10.24 -0.05
C SER A 108 -26.90 -9.50 1.16
N ILE A 109 -27.81 -8.56 0.93
CA ILE A 109 -28.44 -7.79 2.02
C ILE A 109 -29.41 -8.66 2.83
N ASP A 110 -30.15 -9.58 2.20
CA ASP A 110 -31.14 -10.44 2.87
C ASP A 110 -30.48 -11.46 3.80
N VAL A 111 -29.33 -12.02 3.40
CA VAL A 111 -28.53 -12.94 4.23
C VAL A 111 -27.93 -12.24 5.46
N VAL A 112 -27.71 -10.94 5.36
CA VAL A 112 -27.06 -10.16 6.42
C VAL A 112 -28.09 -9.52 7.36
N VAL A 113 -29.25 -9.12 6.84
CA VAL A 113 -30.39 -8.58 7.62
C VAL A 113 -31.17 -9.67 8.35
N SER A 114 -31.17 -10.92 7.85
CA SER A 114 -31.78 -12.07 8.55
C SER A 114 -31.07 -12.44 9.86
N LYS A 115 -29.86 -11.94 10.11
CA LYS A 115 -29.15 -12.13 11.39
C LYS A 115 -29.48 -10.98 12.34
N PRO A 116 -29.68 -11.24 13.66
CA PRO A 116 -30.01 -10.21 14.65
C PRO A 116 -28.78 -9.35 14.99
N VAL A 117 -28.31 -8.56 14.02
CA VAL A 117 -27.17 -7.66 14.14
C VAL A 117 -27.67 -6.23 13.93
N SER A 118 -27.28 -5.29 14.80
CA SER A 118 -27.71 -3.90 14.63
C SER A 118 -27.17 -3.33 13.31
N ARG A 119 -28.01 -2.57 12.59
CA ARG A 119 -27.65 -1.95 11.30
C ARG A 119 -26.39 -1.07 11.42
N VAL A 120 -26.24 -0.40 12.56
CA VAL A 120 -25.08 0.45 12.88
C VAL A 120 -23.81 -0.39 13.05
N ALA A 121 -23.87 -1.48 13.81
CA ALA A 121 -22.73 -2.38 13.99
C ALA A 121 -22.26 -2.97 12.64
N LEU A 122 -23.21 -3.21 11.74
CA LEU A 122 -22.96 -3.75 10.42
C LEU A 122 -22.23 -2.76 9.51
N PHE A 123 -22.66 -1.49 9.55
CA PHE A 123 -21.99 -0.39 8.86
C PHE A 123 -20.54 -0.23 9.35
N PHE A 124 -20.32 -0.18 10.66
CA PHE A 124 -18.96 -0.07 11.23
C PHE A 124 -18.09 -1.26 10.88
N THR A 125 -18.63 -2.48 10.88
CA THR A 125 -17.86 -3.69 10.53
C THR A 125 -17.38 -3.64 9.08
N LYS A 126 -18.23 -3.18 8.15
CA LYS A 126 -17.84 -3.01 6.74
C LYS A 126 -16.86 -1.87 6.53
N TYR A 127 -17.04 -0.77 7.25
CA TYR A 127 -16.11 0.35 7.25
C TYR A 127 -14.71 -0.06 7.72
N ILE A 128 -14.62 -0.78 8.84
CA ILE A 128 -13.35 -1.34 9.35
C ILE A 128 -12.74 -2.29 8.33
N GLY A 129 -13.54 -3.12 7.65
CA GLY A 129 -13.06 -3.99 6.58
C GLY A 129 -12.37 -3.23 5.43
N GLY A 130 -12.94 -2.09 5.00
CA GLY A 130 -12.31 -1.21 4.01
C GLY A 130 -11.06 -0.49 4.54
N LEU A 131 -11.04 -0.15 5.83
CA LEU A 131 -9.90 0.49 6.49
C LEU A 131 -8.70 -0.46 6.60
N ILE A 132 -8.93 -1.73 6.97
CA ILE A 132 -7.91 -2.78 7.01
C ILE A 132 -7.29 -2.98 5.63
N PHE A 133 -8.10 -2.87 4.57
CA PHE A 133 -7.61 -2.99 3.20
C PHE A 133 -6.59 -1.91 2.83
N VAL A 134 -6.95 -0.63 3.04
CA VAL A 134 -6.04 0.49 2.76
C VAL A 134 -4.83 0.42 3.69
N GLY A 135 -5.06 0.10 4.96
CA GLY A 135 -4.02 -0.07 5.96
C GLY A 135 -3.00 -1.14 5.56
N ALA A 136 -3.44 -2.31 5.10
CA ALA A 136 -2.56 -3.39 4.67
C ALA A 136 -1.67 -2.99 3.48
N GLN A 137 -2.22 -2.24 2.50
CA GLN A 137 -1.45 -1.75 1.36
C GLN A 137 -0.35 -0.77 1.80
N VAL A 138 -0.70 0.21 2.65
CA VAL A 138 0.26 1.19 3.16
C VAL A 138 1.31 0.53 4.05
N LEU A 139 0.90 -0.40 4.91
CA LEU A 139 1.81 -1.11 5.82
C LEU A 139 2.82 -1.96 5.04
N ALA A 140 2.38 -2.68 3.99
CA ALA A 140 3.28 -3.44 3.13
C ALA A 140 4.33 -2.52 2.46
N PHE A 141 3.93 -1.36 1.96
CA PHE A 141 4.85 -0.38 1.40
C PHE A 141 5.84 0.16 2.45
N CYS A 142 5.35 0.55 3.63
CA CYS A 142 6.19 1.05 4.72
C CYS A 142 7.24 0.01 5.17
N VAL A 143 6.86 -1.27 5.26
CA VAL A 143 7.80 -2.34 5.65
C VAL A 143 8.90 -2.52 4.62
N ILE A 144 8.56 -2.49 3.32
CA ILE A 144 9.57 -2.64 2.26
C ILE A 144 10.55 -1.46 2.28
N VAL A 145 10.04 -0.23 2.44
CA VAL A 145 10.88 0.96 2.54
C VAL A 145 11.75 0.93 3.80
N PHE A 146 11.20 0.51 4.94
CA PHE A 146 11.96 0.39 6.18
C PHE A 146 13.10 -0.64 6.06
N LEU A 147 12.90 -1.71 5.28
CA LEU A 147 13.96 -2.68 4.98
C LEU A 147 14.96 -2.18 3.92
N ALA A 148 14.60 -1.16 3.15
CA ALA A 148 15.43 -0.60 2.09
C ALA A 148 16.35 0.53 2.57
N ILE A 149 15.96 1.22 3.64
CA ILE A 149 16.78 2.21 4.38
C ILE A 149 17.80 1.46 5.24
#